data_AF-A0A7Y2EIG4-F1
#
_entry.id   AF-A0A7Y2EIG4-F1
#
_cell.length_a   1.000
_cell.length_b   1.000
_cell.length_c   1.000
_cell.angle_alpha   90.00
_cell.angle_beta   90.00
_cell.angle_gamma   90.00
#
_symmetry.space_group_name_H-M   'P 1'
#
loop_
_entity.id
_entity.type
_entity.pdbx_description
1 polymer ?
#
loop_
_entity_poly.entity_id
_entity_poly.type
_entity_poly.pdbx_seq_one_letter_code
_entity_poly.pdbx_strand_id
1 'polypeptide(L)'
;MRNYFKVKQLHLFTFLALTLFIASSRAQIGSPYCGNDIPEGFCDDLMIDRSNSSNWPSAYSGETFMGTIFNDAGTQMFIWTKAGRIFVANWNGSTYVVQAQPVLDIADEVGNWRDFGLMSLALDPDFNSNGLIYIYYIVDREHLIDFGTANYDPNDNDYYEATIGRLTRYQLNIGSSPLLTNYGSRTILLGETKETGVALLHESHAGGSILFGTDGTLLVTTGDNASYETIDAGSISHTYYQQALNDGIIRPAENVGAFRSQMITSLCGKVLRLDPDTGDGIPSNPYYETGDPRSPKSRMWAMGLRNPFRMSLDPDSGSTNPADGDPGTIHVADVGMYIWEDLHIFDKPGLNAGWPLFEGLTEHSGYQNANTTNADENNELFEDNCIQPTSFVDDPDPTLRRFVHERPEVAYRHGNANEARVPWFSGTTATNPKIGDTGSPTSGINFDGNATTGGVLIQGDALGSSMRGKYFFSDYQKNFINVATLTDGTLNWISDVSAFAVENYGSGIVHMIQNPLDGLVYYTNIFNGTVRRLRFDVPVWTNEPTDMTVECDGTSDPGGAYSDWLASFSGTVGCGSASMSNNSGGLSALCGGTGSETVIFTLSDGCGNEITKEVTFTIEDT
;
A
#
# COMPACT_ATOMS: atom_id res chain seq x y z
N MET A 1 -35.57 16.36 -32.62
CA MET A 1 -34.88 15.62 -31.53
C MET A 1 -35.14 16.26 -30.15
N ARG A 2 -36.41 16.41 -29.78
CA ARG A 2 -36.88 16.73 -28.42
C ARG A 2 -37.98 15.71 -28.17
N ASN A 3 -37.70 14.64 -27.41
CA ASN A 3 -38.68 13.74 -26.75
C ASN A 3 -38.09 12.42 -26.19
N TYR A 4 -36.77 12.30 -25.98
CA TYR A 4 -36.18 11.09 -25.38
C TYR A 4 -35.73 11.23 -23.91
N PHE A 5 -36.24 12.23 -23.18
CA PHE A 5 -35.79 12.53 -21.80
C PHE A 5 -36.84 12.34 -20.69
N LYS A 6 -37.98 11.67 -20.95
CA LYS A 6 -39.08 11.62 -19.97
C LYS A 6 -39.54 10.24 -19.47
N VAL A 7 -38.79 9.16 -19.70
CA VAL A 7 -39.21 7.81 -19.26
C VAL A 7 -38.19 7.08 -18.35
N LYS A 8 -37.07 7.72 -17.97
CA LYS A 8 -36.13 7.15 -16.96
C LYS A 8 -36.32 7.66 -15.53
N GLN A 9 -37.36 8.46 -15.25
CA GLN A 9 -37.56 9.07 -13.93
C GLN A 9 -38.44 8.29 -12.95
N LEU A 10 -39.02 7.14 -13.36
CA LEU A 10 -39.98 6.41 -12.52
C LEU A 10 -39.47 5.09 -11.92
N HIS A 11 -38.23 4.67 -12.22
CA HIS A 11 -37.56 3.53 -11.57
C HIS A 11 -36.54 3.96 -10.49
N LEU A 12 -36.38 5.27 -10.28
CA LEU A 12 -35.40 5.85 -9.35
C LEU A 12 -35.88 5.90 -7.89
N PHE A 13 -37.18 5.73 -7.63
CA PHE A 13 -37.76 5.98 -6.31
C PHE A 13 -37.78 4.78 -5.36
N THR A 14 -37.51 3.56 -5.84
CA THR A 14 -37.44 2.36 -4.98
C THR A 14 -36.00 1.93 -4.67
N PHE A 15 -35.01 2.41 -5.42
CA PHE A 15 -33.58 2.21 -5.14
C PHE A 15 -33.00 3.24 -4.15
N LEU A 16 -33.61 4.43 -4.05
CA LEU A 16 -33.11 5.54 -3.21
C LEU A 16 -33.29 5.28 -1.70
N ALA A 17 -34.28 4.48 -1.30
CA ALA A 17 -34.55 4.24 0.12
C ALA A 17 -33.59 3.22 0.76
N LEU A 18 -33.03 2.30 -0.02
CA LEU A 18 -32.05 1.31 0.46
C LEU A 18 -30.62 1.87 0.44
N THR A 19 -30.29 2.73 -0.53
CA THR A 19 -29.00 3.44 -0.61
C THR A 19 -28.85 4.57 0.43
N LEU A 20 -29.94 5.24 0.84
CA LEU A 20 -29.86 6.28 1.89
C LEU A 20 -29.59 5.70 3.29
N PHE A 21 -30.02 4.47 3.57
CA PHE A 21 -29.79 3.83 4.88
C PHE A 21 -28.36 3.28 5.02
N ILE A 22 -27.75 2.81 3.92
CA ILE A 22 -26.35 2.33 3.90
C ILE A 22 -25.37 3.51 3.95
N ALA A 23 -25.73 4.66 3.35
CA ALA A 23 -24.91 5.87 3.40
C ALA A 23 -24.87 6.54 4.78
N SER A 24 -25.90 6.39 5.64
CA SER A 24 -25.96 7.12 6.91
C SER A 24 -25.13 6.49 8.04
N SER A 25 -25.00 5.15 8.07
CA SER A 25 -24.16 4.46 9.08
C SER A 25 -22.67 4.60 8.79
N ARG A 26 -22.27 4.62 7.52
CA ARG A 26 -20.86 4.86 7.12
C ARG A 26 -20.39 6.30 7.28
N ALA A 27 -21.28 7.27 7.41
CA ALA A 27 -20.93 8.70 7.42
C ALA A 27 -20.63 9.26 8.83
N GLN A 28 -20.77 8.48 9.90
CA GLN A 28 -20.53 8.95 11.26
C GLN A 28 -19.15 8.52 11.77
N ILE A 29 -18.36 9.50 12.22
CA ILE A 29 -17.09 9.27 12.90
C ILE A 29 -17.35 8.47 14.18
N GLY A 30 -16.60 7.37 14.36
CA GLY A 30 -16.73 6.49 15.53
C GLY A 30 -17.91 5.52 15.51
N SER A 31 -18.70 5.48 14.42
CA SER A 31 -19.75 4.46 14.22
C SER A 31 -19.23 3.37 13.27
N PRO A 32 -19.01 2.13 13.75
CA PRO A 32 -18.54 1.04 12.89
C PRO A 32 -19.59 0.66 11.84
N TYR A 33 -19.14 0.39 10.62
CA TYR A 33 -19.93 -0.31 9.61
C TYR A 33 -19.49 -1.77 9.53
N CYS A 34 -20.40 -2.69 9.85
CA CYS A 34 -20.17 -4.14 9.84
C CYS A 34 -21.14 -4.85 8.86
N GLY A 35 -21.31 -4.28 7.67
CA GLY A 35 -22.28 -4.76 6.68
C GLY A 35 -21.79 -5.94 5.85
N ASN A 36 -22.68 -6.49 5.02
CA ASN A 36 -22.44 -7.69 4.19
C ASN A 36 -21.40 -7.51 3.07
N ASP A 37 -20.84 -6.32 2.91
CA ASP A 37 -19.87 -5.99 1.86
C ASP A 37 -18.43 -6.38 2.25
N ILE A 38 -18.23 -6.84 3.50
CA ILE A 38 -17.01 -7.42 4.08
C ILE A 38 -17.35 -8.70 4.88
N PRO A 39 -16.38 -9.61 5.14
CA PRO A 39 -16.62 -10.83 5.88
C PRO A 39 -17.21 -10.55 7.26
N GLU A 40 -18.03 -11.50 7.70
CA GLU A 40 -18.61 -11.48 9.04
C GLU A 40 -17.51 -11.37 10.12
N GLY A 41 -17.77 -10.60 11.18
CA GLY A 41 -16.78 -10.26 12.20
C GLY A 41 -15.86 -9.09 11.85
N PHE A 42 -15.81 -8.64 10.59
CA PHE A 42 -15.07 -7.43 10.23
C PHE A 42 -15.98 -6.20 10.20
N CYS A 43 -15.41 -5.06 10.58
CA CYS A 43 -16.04 -3.76 10.50
C CYS A 43 -15.06 -2.72 9.95
N ASP A 44 -15.59 -1.62 9.41
CA ASP A 44 -14.79 -0.43 9.12
C ASP A 44 -15.28 0.82 9.85
N ASP A 45 -14.34 1.53 10.45
CA ASP A 45 -14.57 2.77 11.20
C ASP A 45 -14.10 3.98 10.38
N LEU A 46 -14.87 5.07 10.39
CA LEU A 46 -14.44 6.36 9.88
C LEU A 46 -13.55 7.06 10.92
N MET A 47 -12.28 7.26 10.60
CA MET A 47 -11.27 7.83 11.52
C MET A 47 -11.04 9.32 11.26
N ILE A 48 -10.83 9.68 9.99
CA ILE A 48 -10.66 11.07 9.55
C ILE A 48 -11.59 11.35 8.37
N ASP A 49 -12.21 12.53 8.36
CA ASP A 49 -13.07 13.02 7.28
C ASP A 49 -12.81 14.50 7.00
N ARG A 50 -12.26 14.80 5.82
CA ARG A 50 -11.93 16.18 5.41
C ARG A 50 -13.15 17.12 5.37
N SER A 51 -14.35 16.56 5.19
CA SER A 51 -15.59 17.33 5.08
C SER A 51 -16.16 17.71 6.45
N ASN A 52 -15.69 17.07 7.53
CA ASN A 52 -16.17 17.27 8.88
C ASN A 52 -15.28 18.27 9.65
N SER A 53 -15.77 19.49 9.83
CA SER A 53 -15.04 20.57 10.51
C SER A 53 -14.73 20.33 12.00
N SER A 54 -15.34 19.30 12.62
CA SER A 54 -14.99 18.89 13.99
C SER A 54 -13.79 17.93 14.05
N ASN A 55 -13.41 17.36 12.91
CA ASN A 55 -12.35 16.36 12.79
C ASN A 55 -11.20 16.83 11.87
N TRP A 56 -11.49 17.71 10.92
CA TRP A 56 -10.53 18.29 9.99
C TRP A 56 -10.58 19.83 9.98
N PRO A 57 -9.44 20.54 9.84
CA PRO A 57 -9.44 22.00 9.82
C PRO A 57 -10.19 22.58 8.61
N SER A 58 -11.22 23.41 8.86
CA SER A 58 -12.12 23.95 7.82
C SER A 58 -11.42 24.71 6.69
N ALA A 59 -10.28 25.35 6.96
CA ALA A 59 -9.50 26.07 5.96
C ALA A 59 -8.92 25.16 4.86
N TYR A 60 -8.87 23.84 5.13
CA TYR A 60 -8.27 22.82 4.29
C TYR A 60 -9.29 21.73 3.89
N SER A 61 -10.59 22.04 3.91
CA SER A 61 -11.65 21.06 3.55
C SER A 61 -11.61 20.60 2.10
N GLY A 62 -10.92 21.34 1.22
CA GLY A 62 -10.69 21.00 -0.18
C GLY A 62 -9.50 20.08 -0.43
N GLU A 63 -8.71 19.72 0.59
CA GLU A 63 -7.53 18.89 0.42
C GLU A 63 -7.85 17.48 -0.07
N THR A 64 -7.06 16.98 -1.00
CA THR A 64 -7.17 15.60 -1.51
C THR A 64 -6.18 14.71 -0.79
N PHE A 65 -6.65 13.74 0.00
CA PHE A 65 -5.78 12.85 0.76
C PHE A 65 -5.13 11.81 -0.16
N MET A 66 -3.82 11.65 -0.05
CA MET A 66 -3.04 10.71 -0.85
C MET A 66 -2.59 9.49 -0.06
N GLY A 67 -2.49 9.60 1.26
CA GLY A 67 -2.26 8.47 2.16
C GLY A 67 -2.07 8.88 3.61
N THR A 68 -1.71 7.91 4.44
CA THR A 68 -1.43 8.08 5.87
C THR A 68 -0.25 7.23 6.30
N ILE A 69 0.56 7.71 7.24
CA ILE A 69 1.65 6.95 7.86
C ILE A 69 1.67 7.22 9.37
N PHE A 70 2.22 6.30 10.15
CA PHE A 70 2.27 6.39 11.60
C PHE A 70 3.71 6.43 12.09
N ASN A 71 3.96 7.09 13.23
CA ASN A 71 5.21 6.87 13.97
C ASN A 71 5.24 5.47 14.61
N ASP A 72 6.39 5.03 15.12
CA ASP A 72 6.56 3.65 15.63
C ASP A 72 5.57 3.25 16.74
N ALA A 73 5.14 4.20 17.56
CA ALA A 73 4.15 3.96 18.62
C ALA A 73 2.70 3.97 18.11
N GLY A 74 2.48 4.36 16.86
CA GLY A 74 1.16 4.55 16.26
C GLY A 74 0.37 5.73 16.82
N THR A 75 0.92 6.50 17.77
CA THR A 75 0.22 7.59 18.46
C THR A 75 0.15 8.88 17.64
N GLN A 76 0.96 9.00 16.59
CA GLN A 76 0.91 10.09 15.64
C GLN A 76 0.59 9.56 14.25
N MET A 77 -0.48 10.09 13.66
CA MET A 77 -0.90 9.81 12.28
C MET A 77 -0.56 11.01 11.40
N PHE A 78 0.25 10.81 10.37
CA PHE A 78 0.58 11.81 9.37
C PHE A 78 -0.25 11.57 8.12
N ILE A 79 -0.92 12.60 7.64
CA ILE A 79 -1.79 12.57 6.46
C ILE A 79 -1.22 13.54 5.45
N TRP A 80 -0.77 13.03 4.30
CA TRP A 80 -0.28 13.88 3.21
C TRP A 80 -1.35 14.11 2.16
N THR A 81 -1.36 15.32 1.63
CA THR A 81 -2.35 15.76 0.65
C THR A 81 -1.67 16.05 -0.69
N LYS A 82 -2.42 15.85 -1.77
CA LYS A 82 -1.93 16.03 -3.15
C LYS A 82 -1.34 17.43 -3.37
N ALA A 83 -1.85 18.44 -2.67
CA ALA A 83 -1.43 19.83 -2.79
C ALA A 83 -0.06 20.15 -2.19
N GLY A 84 0.65 19.18 -1.58
CA GLY A 84 1.95 19.47 -0.94
C GLY A 84 1.85 19.84 0.53
N ARG A 85 0.82 19.39 1.23
CA ARG A 85 0.65 19.62 2.67
C ARG A 85 0.67 18.31 3.46
N ILE A 86 1.25 18.35 4.65
CA ILE A 86 1.21 17.24 5.61
C ILE A 86 0.54 17.73 6.88
N PHE A 87 -0.43 16.97 7.36
CA PHE A 87 -1.07 17.17 8.65
C PHE A 87 -0.65 16.08 9.60
N VAL A 88 -0.56 16.39 10.89
CA VAL A 88 -0.37 15.40 11.94
C VAL A 88 -1.60 15.39 12.85
N ALA A 89 -2.05 14.19 13.19
CA ALA A 89 -3.10 13.95 14.15
C ALA A 89 -2.54 13.14 15.31
N ASN A 90 -2.79 13.59 16.54
CA ASN A 90 -2.26 12.94 17.75
C ASN A 90 -3.37 12.13 18.42
N TRP A 91 -3.05 10.90 18.81
CA TRP A 91 -3.94 10.03 19.57
C TRP A 91 -4.16 10.57 20.98
N ASN A 92 -5.42 10.73 21.38
CA ASN A 92 -5.77 11.22 22.72
C ASN A 92 -6.20 10.12 23.70
N GLY A 93 -6.04 8.85 23.33
CA GLY A 93 -6.56 7.69 24.07
C GLY A 93 -7.83 7.09 23.47
N SER A 94 -8.54 7.81 22.60
CA SER A 94 -9.78 7.34 21.97
C SER A 94 -9.92 7.69 20.49
N THR A 95 -9.39 8.83 20.05
CA THR A 95 -9.42 9.26 18.64
C THR A 95 -8.19 10.08 18.29
N TYR A 96 -7.96 10.27 17.00
CA TYR A 96 -6.93 11.16 16.47
C TYR A 96 -7.44 12.60 16.40
N VAL A 97 -6.67 13.53 16.96
CA VAL A 97 -6.95 14.96 16.94
C VAL A 97 -5.98 15.65 16.01
N VAL A 98 -6.48 16.14 14.86
CA VAL A 98 -5.70 16.81 13.82
C VAL A 98 -5.25 18.20 14.27
N GLN A 99 -3.99 18.55 14.03
CA GLN A 99 -3.49 19.91 14.24
C GLN A 99 -4.20 20.92 13.33
N ALA A 100 -4.44 22.12 13.83
CA ALA A 100 -5.17 23.17 13.08
C ALA A 100 -4.42 23.68 11.84
N GLN A 101 -3.10 23.54 11.80
CA GLN A 101 -2.24 23.93 10.68
C GLN A 101 -1.45 22.70 10.21
N PRO A 102 -1.13 22.62 8.92
CA PRO A 102 -0.24 21.57 8.42
C PRO A 102 1.11 21.67 9.14
N VAL A 103 1.72 20.53 9.41
CA VAL A 103 3.07 20.47 9.97
C VAL A 103 4.11 20.87 8.91
N LEU A 104 3.85 20.56 7.63
CA LEU A 104 4.62 20.96 6.45
C LEU A 104 3.67 21.50 5.37
N ASP A 105 4.00 22.64 4.77
CA ASP A 105 3.33 23.20 3.59
C ASP A 105 4.39 23.61 2.56
N ILE A 106 4.37 22.97 1.40
CA ILE A 106 5.23 23.24 0.24
C ILE A 106 4.38 23.39 -1.04
N ALA A 107 3.13 23.83 -0.89
CA ALA A 107 2.18 23.87 -1.99
C ALA A 107 2.58 24.80 -3.15
N ASP A 108 3.50 25.73 -2.89
CA ASP A 108 4.11 26.65 -3.87
C ASP A 108 5.20 26.00 -4.75
N GLU A 109 5.66 24.80 -4.38
CA GLU A 109 6.64 24.01 -5.13
C GLU A 109 5.99 22.82 -5.85
N VAL A 110 4.80 22.38 -5.42
CA VAL A 110 4.18 21.14 -5.87
C VAL A 110 3.23 21.38 -7.04
N GLY A 111 3.49 20.71 -8.17
CA GLY A 111 2.59 20.70 -9.32
C GLY A 111 1.33 19.88 -8.99
N ASN A 112 0.26 20.54 -8.53
CA ASN A 112 -0.96 19.85 -8.08
C ASN A 112 -2.04 19.80 -9.16
N TRP A 113 -1.80 19.02 -10.21
CA TRP A 113 -2.77 18.84 -11.29
C TRP A 113 -2.71 17.43 -11.86
N ARG A 114 -3.77 16.96 -12.51
CA ARG A 114 -3.89 15.57 -12.99
C ARG A 114 -3.53 14.57 -11.88
N ASP A 115 -2.64 13.62 -12.11
CA ASP A 115 -2.13 12.69 -11.10
C ASP A 115 -0.86 13.18 -10.38
N PHE A 116 -0.36 14.38 -10.70
CA PHE A 116 0.77 14.99 -10.01
C PHE A 116 0.39 15.48 -8.62
N GLY A 117 1.40 15.67 -7.78
CA GLY A 117 1.25 16.27 -6.47
C GLY A 117 2.34 15.78 -5.53
N LEU A 118 2.06 15.86 -4.23
CA LEU A 118 2.81 15.13 -3.22
C LEU A 118 2.36 13.66 -3.22
N MET A 119 3.23 12.79 -3.73
CA MET A 119 2.90 11.42 -4.06
C MET A 119 2.99 10.50 -2.84
N SER A 120 4.03 10.66 -2.02
CA SER A 120 4.31 9.81 -0.86
C SER A 120 5.15 10.52 0.21
N LEU A 121 5.02 10.02 1.43
CA LEU A 121 5.71 10.43 2.65
C LEU A 121 6.27 9.19 3.35
N ALA A 122 7.53 9.25 3.76
CA ALA A 122 8.14 8.28 4.67
C ALA A 122 8.66 9.01 5.92
N LEU A 123 8.50 8.35 7.07
CA LEU A 123 9.19 8.75 8.30
C LEU A 123 10.52 7.99 8.36
N ASP A 124 11.55 8.66 8.85
CA ASP A 124 12.82 7.99 9.15
C ASP A 124 12.61 6.85 10.17
N PRO A 125 13.32 5.72 10.09
CA PRO A 125 13.21 4.64 11.08
C PRO A 125 13.52 5.11 12.52
N ASP A 126 14.33 6.15 12.68
CA ASP A 126 14.64 6.80 13.96
C ASP A 126 13.83 8.11 14.16
N PHE A 127 12.68 8.27 13.49
CA PHE A 127 11.87 9.50 13.51
C PHE A 127 11.59 10.02 14.93
N ASN A 128 11.28 9.13 15.88
CA ASN A 128 10.99 9.50 17.26
C ASN A 128 12.21 10.08 18.01
N SER A 129 13.41 9.99 17.42
CA SER A 129 14.65 10.56 17.94
C SER A 129 15.13 11.76 17.11
N ASN A 130 15.02 11.69 15.78
CA ASN A 130 15.62 12.67 14.87
C ASN A 130 14.62 13.62 14.19
N GLY A 131 13.33 13.27 14.16
CA GLY A 131 12.26 14.03 13.50
C GLY A 131 12.35 14.08 11.97
N LEU A 132 13.14 13.23 11.32
CA LEU A 132 13.35 13.29 9.88
C LEU A 132 12.17 12.71 9.10
N ILE A 133 11.74 13.45 8.07
CA ILE A 133 10.70 13.02 7.13
C ILE A 133 11.20 13.18 5.70
N TYR A 134 10.70 12.32 4.82
CA TYR A 134 11.06 12.23 3.42
C TYR A 134 9.80 12.34 2.57
N ILE A 135 9.86 13.09 1.48
CA ILE A 135 8.72 13.30 0.59
C ILE A 135 9.13 13.20 -0.88
N TYR A 136 8.31 12.51 -1.67
CA TYR A 136 8.43 12.49 -3.12
C TYR A 136 7.24 13.18 -3.77
N TYR A 137 7.51 14.13 -4.65
CA TYR A 137 6.49 14.97 -5.29
C TYR A 137 6.90 15.39 -6.69
N ILE A 138 5.92 15.82 -7.47
CA ILE A 138 6.16 16.40 -8.79
C ILE A 138 6.28 17.91 -8.64
N VAL A 139 7.38 18.47 -9.14
CA VAL A 139 7.68 19.88 -9.01
C VAL A 139 6.82 20.66 -10.00
N ASP A 140 6.20 21.74 -9.54
CA ASP A 140 5.57 22.70 -10.45
C ASP A 140 6.66 23.33 -11.32
N ARG A 141 6.41 23.47 -12.61
CA ARG A 141 7.43 23.95 -13.53
C ARG A 141 7.78 25.41 -13.29
N GLU A 142 6.81 26.23 -12.89
CA GLU A 142 7.02 27.61 -12.45
C GLU A 142 8.09 27.67 -11.34
N HIS A 143 7.97 26.78 -10.34
CA HIS A 143 8.99 26.64 -9.32
C HIS A 143 10.30 26.06 -9.87
N LEU A 144 10.25 25.06 -10.75
CA LEU A 144 11.45 24.42 -11.30
C LEU A 144 12.34 25.38 -12.09
N ILE A 145 11.74 26.30 -12.84
CA ILE A 145 12.43 27.19 -13.78
C ILE A 145 12.73 28.55 -13.15
N ASP A 146 11.76 29.15 -12.45
CA ASP A 146 11.83 30.56 -12.08
C ASP A 146 12.13 30.80 -10.60
N PHE A 147 12.09 29.78 -9.73
CA PHE A 147 12.32 29.96 -8.28
C PHE A 147 13.63 30.71 -7.97
N GLY A 148 13.50 31.75 -7.14
CA GLY A 148 14.62 32.64 -6.78
C GLY A 148 14.94 33.73 -7.81
N THR A 149 14.21 33.80 -8.92
CA THR A 149 14.29 34.89 -9.90
C THR A 149 13.17 35.92 -9.68
N ALA A 150 13.18 37.01 -10.45
CA ALA A 150 12.13 38.03 -10.41
C ALA A 150 10.83 37.62 -11.15
N ASN A 151 10.86 36.53 -11.90
CA ASN A 151 9.69 36.02 -12.61
C ASN A 151 8.83 35.11 -11.74
N TYR A 152 9.38 34.57 -10.65
CA TYR A 152 8.69 33.60 -9.81
C TYR A 152 7.44 34.18 -9.12
N ASP A 153 6.28 33.55 -9.33
CA ASP A 153 5.07 33.76 -8.55
C ASP A 153 4.63 32.44 -7.88
N PRO A 154 4.67 32.33 -6.54
CA PRO A 154 4.24 31.12 -5.82
C PRO A 154 2.74 30.81 -5.95
N ASN A 155 1.95 31.68 -6.59
CA ASN A 155 0.54 31.46 -6.88
C ASN A 155 0.26 31.12 -8.34
N ASP A 156 1.27 31.14 -9.21
CA ASP A 156 1.13 30.71 -10.61
C ASP A 156 1.47 29.22 -10.74
N ASN A 157 1.03 28.59 -11.82
CA ASN A 157 1.31 27.19 -12.13
C ASN A 157 1.50 27.03 -13.63
N ASP A 158 2.58 26.36 -14.01
CA ASP A 158 2.88 26.01 -15.39
C ASP A 158 2.37 24.59 -15.69
N TYR A 159 1.10 24.55 -16.08
CA TYR A 159 0.41 23.30 -16.43
C TYR A 159 0.83 22.79 -17.81
N TYR A 160 0.77 21.47 -18.00
CA TYR A 160 0.91 20.86 -19.32
C TYR A 160 2.28 21.17 -19.95
N GLU A 161 3.35 21.00 -19.17
CA GLU A 161 4.74 21.23 -19.59
C GLU A 161 5.66 20.15 -18.99
N ALA A 162 6.87 20.00 -19.55
CA ALA A 162 7.87 19.07 -19.04
C ALA A 162 8.38 19.50 -17.64
N THR A 163 8.42 18.57 -16.70
CA THR A 163 8.90 18.81 -15.33
C THR A 163 9.64 17.59 -14.78
N ILE A 164 9.87 17.53 -13.46
CA ILE A 164 10.57 16.44 -12.78
C ILE A 164 9.83 15.96 -11.53
N GLY A 165 10.03 14.68 -11.20
CA GLY A 165 9.86 14.18 -9.83
C GLY A 165 11.07 14.51 -8.96
N ARG A 166 10.82 14.87 -7.69
CA ARG A 166 11.81 15.30 -6.70
C ARG A 166 11.61 14.58 -5.37
N LEU A 167 12.72 14.22 -4.72
CA LEU A 167 12.76 13.67 -3.37
C LEU A 167 13.45 14.67 -2.44
N THR A 168 12.77 15.04 -1.35
CA THR A 168 13.28 16.02 -0.38
C THR A 168 13.10 15.51 1.05
N ARG A 169 14.07 15.82 1.91
CA ARG A 169 14.05 15.55 3.35
C ARG A 169 13.88 16.84 4.15
N TYR A 170 13.07 16.79 5.20
CA TYR A 170 12.90 17.83 6.21
C TYR A 170 13.06 17.25 7.62
N GLN A 171 13.22 18.13 8.61
CA GLN A 171 13.25 17.78 10.02
C GLN A 171 12.08 18.46 10.74
N LEU A 172 11.30 17.68 11.46
CA LEU A 172 10.26 18.13 12.37
C LEU A 172 10.82 18.30 13.77
N ASN A 173 10.37 19.32 14.49
CA ASN A 173 10.70 19.52 15.89
C ASN A 173 9.82 18.65 16.78
N ILE A 174 10.19 17.37 16.96
CA ILE A 174 9.44 16.39 17.76
C ILE A 174 9.23 16.78 19.23
N GLY A 175 9.97 17.78 19.74
CA GLY A 175 9.78 18.34 21.08
C GLY A 175 8.75 19.47 21.18
N SER A 176 8.19 19.94 20.06
CA SER A 176 7.20 21.03 20.05
C SER A 176 5.75 20.54 20.05
N SER A 177 4.87 21.34 20.63
CA SER A 177 3.41 21.15 20.57
C SER A 177 2.75 22.50 20.27
N PRO A 178 2.23 22.76 19.06
CA PRO A 178 2.12 21.83 17.93
C PRO A 178 3.49 21.40 17.36
N LEU A 179 3.50 20.28 16.64
CA LEU A 179 4.66 19.84 15.85
C LEU A 179 4.91 20.85 14.72
N LEU A 180 6.17 21.25 14.53
CA LEU A 180 6.57 22.26 13.55
C LEU A 180 7.72 21.75 12.67
N THR A 181 7.74 22.14 11.39
CA THR A 181 8.87 21.88 10.49
C THR A 181 9.99 22.91 10.68
N ASN A 182 11.24 22.44 10.74
CA ASN A 182 12.43 23.27 10.51
C ASN A 182 12.68 23.40 9.00
N TYR A 183 12.08 24.39 8.34
CA TYR A 183 12.24 24.58 6.89
C TYR A 183 13.71 24.78 6.46
N GLY A 184 14.57 25.26 7.36
CA GLY A 184 16.01 25.41 7.09
C GLY A 184 16.78 24.09 7.02
N SER A 185 16.20 22.96 7.42
CA SER A 185 16.84 21.63 7.33
C SER A 185 16.68 20.97 5.96
N ARG A 186 15.97 21.62 5.02
CA ARG A 186 15.62 21.07 3.71
C ARG A 186 16.86 20.50 2.99
N THR A 187 16.79 19.24 2.59
CA THR A 187 17.82 18.56 1.78
C THR A 187 17.15 17.93 0.55
N ILE A 188 17.53 18.32 -0.67
CA ILE A 188 17.06 17.62 -1.89
C ILE A 188 17.98 16.41 -2.14
N LEU A 189 17.40 15.21 -2.22
CA LEU A 189 18.12 13.94 -2.41
C LEU A 189 18.04 13.45 -3.86
N LEU A 190 17.01 13.88 -4.60
CA LEU A 190 16.82 13.60 -6.03
C LEU A 190 16.13 14.81 -6.66
N GLY A 191 16.62 15.30 -7.80
CA GLY A 191 16.03 16.44 -8.50
C GLY A 191 16.48 17.81 -7.98
N GLU A 192 17.72 17.95 -7.52
CA GLU A 192 18.34 19.22 -7.12
C GLU A 192 18.32 20.25 -8.25
N THR A 193 18.40 19.77 -9.48
CA THR A 193 18.32 20.55 -10.72
C THR A 193 17.33 19.88 -11.67
N LYS A 194 16.92 20.58 -12.72
CA LYS A 194 16.04 20.03 -13.76
C LYS A 194 16.67 18.85 -14.50
N GLU A 195 17.99 18.74 -14.51
CA GLU A 195 18.76 17.65 -15.12
C GLU A 195 18.91 16.42 -14.21
N THR A 196 18.66 16.53 -12.90
CA THR A 196 18.92 15.45 -11.92
C THR A 196 17.65 14.85 -11.31
N GLY A 197 16.48 15.27 -11.79
CA GLY A 197 15.19 14.76 -11.34
C GLY A 197 14.65 13.64 -12.23
N VAL A 198 13.55 13.02 -11.79
CA VAL A 198 12.87 12.01 -12.60
C VAL A 198 12.13 12.71 -13.73
N ALA A 199 12.68 12.69 -14.94
CA ALA A 199 12.16 13.44 -16.07
C ALA A 199 10.71 13.06 -16.39
N LEU A 200 9.85 14.08 -16.56
CA LEU A 200 8.43 13.88 -16.76
C LEU A 200 7.90 14.70 -17.96
N LEU A 201 7.46 14.00 -19.00
CA LEU A 201 7.25 14.55 -20.34
C LEU A 201 5.77 14.53 -20.78
N HIS A 202 4.88 14.09 -19.90
CA HIS A 202 3.44 14.01 -20.12
C HIS A 202 2.71 14.13 -18.79
N GLU A 203 1.41 14.45 -18.80
CA GLU A 203 0.62 14.72 -17.61
C GLU A 203 0.15 13.49 -16.79
N SER A 204 0.89 12.38 -16.85
CA SER A 204 0.58 11.19 -16.05
C SER A 204 1.78 10.29 -15.77
N HIS A 205 1.55 9.26 -14.95
CA HIS A 205 2.46 8.16 -14.62
C HIS A 205 3.69 8.56 -13.82
N ALA A 206 3.56 9.57 -12.96
CA ALA A 206 4.65 10.05 -12.12
C ALA A 206 5.25 8.97 -11.17
N GLY A 207 4.56 7.85 -10.96
CA GLY A 207 4.90 6.82 -9.98
C GLY A 207 4.73 7.35 -8.54
N GLY A 208 5.69 7.05 -7.66
CA GLY A 208 5.97 7.94 -6.55
C GLY A 208 5.66 7.44 -5.15
N SER A 209 5.86 6.15 -4.90
CA SER A 209 5.88 5.62 -3.54
C SER A 209 7.30 5.69 -2.98
N ILE A 210 7.44 6.07 -1.70
CA ILE A 210 8.70 5.96 -0.96
C ILE A 210 8.50 5.18 0.33
N LEU A 211 9.51 4.38 0.70
CA LEU A 211 9.58 3.68 1.99
C LEU A 211 11.03 3.35 2.32
N PHE A 212 11.30 3.03 3.59
CA PHE A 212 12.60 2.50 4.01
C PHE A 212 12.63 0.99 3.84
N GLY A 213 13.72 0.47 3.27
CA GLY A 213 14.05 -0.96 3.33
C GLY A 213 14.45 -1.38 4.74
N THR A 214 14.47 -2.70 4.99
CA THR A 214 14.91 -3.30 6.26
C THR A 214 16.34 -2.92 6.62
N ASP A 215 17.14 -2.59 5.61
CA ASP A 215 18.54 -2.18 5.72
C ASP A 215 18.74 -0.68 6.03
N GLY A 216 17.65 0.08 6.17
CA GLY A 216 17.69 1.52 6.40
C GLY A 216 17.96 2.36 5.14
N THR A 217 18.00 1.75 3.96
CA THR A 217 18.08 2.49 2.68
C THR A 217 16.71 2.99 2.25
N LEU A 218 16.69 4.05 1.45
CA LEU A 218 15.45 4.65 0.97
C LEU A 218 15.10 4.12 -0.42
N LEU A 219 13.91 3.55 -0.55
CA LEU A 219 13.37 3.03 -1.80
C LEU A 219 12.39 4.04 -2.42
N VAL A 220 12.44 4.19 -3.76
CA VAL A 220 11.57 5.13 -4.49
C VAL A 220 11.07 4.49 -5.79
N THR A 221 9.75 4.45 -6.01
CA THR A 221 9.19 4.05 -7.31
C THR A 221 9.03 5.25 -8.24
N THR A 222 9.38 5.06 -9.51
CA THR A 222 9.24 6.07 -10.56
C THR A 222 8.54 5.47 -11.77
N GLY A 223 7.62 6.20 -12.40
CA GLY A 223 6.97 5.70 -13.62
C GLY A 223 7.73 6.04 -14.90
N ASP A 224 7.21 5.56 -16.03
CA ASP A 224 7.77 5.73 -17.37
C ASP A 224 7.74 7.19 -17.84
N ASN A 225 6.82 7.95 -17.25
CA ASN A 225 6.54 9.35 -17.51
C ASN A 225 6.39 9.68 -19.00
N ALA A 226 5.82 8.73 -19.75
CA ALA A 226 5.60 8.80 -21.19
C ALA A 226 4.12 9.01 -21.51
N SER A 227 3.78 9.08 -22.79
CA SER A 227 2.36 9.13 -23.19
C SER A 227 1.58 7.93 -22.63
N TYR A 228 0.47 8.21 -21.95
CA TYR A 228 -0.50 7.17 -21.57
C TYR A 228 -1.47 6.81 -22.70
N GLU A 229 -1.54 7.62 -23.76
CA GLU A 229 -2.58 7.53 -24.81
C GLU A 229 -2.13 6.71 -26.03
N THR A 230 -0.83 6.52 -26.23
CA THR A 230 -0.29 5.97 -27.49
C THR A 230 1.00 5.23 -27.24
N ILE A 231 1.45 4.46 -28.23
CA ILE A 231 2.83 3.93 -28.27
C ILE A 231 3.79 5.11 -28.37
N ASP A 232 4.49 5.41 -27.29
CA ASP A 232 5.48 6.46 -27.22
C ASP A 232 6.88 5.86 -27.29
N ALA A 233 7.44 5.89 -28.49
CA ALA A 233 8.81 5.50 -28.81
C ALA A 233 9.74 6.74 -28.89
N GLY A 234 9.31 7.89 -28.35
CA GLY A 234 10.00 9.16 -28.44
C GLY A 234 9.47 10.07 -29.55
N SER A 235 9.77 11.37 -29.43
CA SER A 235 9.41 12.42 -30.39
C SER A 235 7.93 12.56 -30.76
N ILE A 236 7.01 12.07 -29.93
CA ILE A 236 5.58 12.15 -30.21
C ILE A 236 5.03 13.55 -29.93
N SER A 237 4.23 14.09 -30.86
CA SER A 237 3.90 15.51 -30.91
C SER A 237 3.08 16.06 -29.75
N HIS A 238 2.38 15.20 -29.01
CA HIS A 238 1.58 15.63 -27.85
C HIS A 238 2.31 15.50 -26.52
N THR A 239 3.54 14.97 -26.51
CA THR A 239 4.42 15.02 -25.34
C THR A 239 5.28 16.29 -25.37
N TYR A 240 5.87 16.61 -24.22
CA TYR A 240 6.76 17.75 -24.05
C TYR A 240 8.24 17.41 -24.34
N TYR A 241 8.51 16.37 -25.13
CA TYR A 241 9.88 15.91 -25.39
C TYR A 241 10.80 17.02 -25.91
N GLN A 242 10.30 17.88 -26.81
CA GLN A 242 11.13 18.94 -27.42
C GLN A 242 11.45 20.04 -26.40
N GLN A 243 10.51 20.37 -25.52
CA GLN A 243 10.73 21.29 -24.40
C GLN A 243 11.75 20.70 -23.43
N ALA A 244 11.56 19.43 -23.04
CA ALA A 244 12.49 18.72 -22.16
C ALA A 244 13.92 18.67 -22.71
N LEU A 245 14.11 18.45 -24.03
CA LEU A 245 15.42 18.50 -24.68
C LEU A 245 16.03 19.90 -24.66
N ASN A 246 15.23 20.93 -24.95
CA ASN A 246 15.71 22.32 -24.97
C ASN A 246 16.13 22.77 -23.57
N ASP A 247 15.42 22.31 -22.54
CA ASP A 247 15.68 22.67 -21.16
C ASP A 247 16.77 21.82 -20.51
N GLY A 248 17.14 20.68 -21.10
CA GLY A 248 18.10 19.74 -20.54
C GLY A 248 17.51 18.72 -19.56
N ILE A 249 16.18 18.70 -19.38
CA ILE A 249 15.48 17.72 -18.52
C ILE A 249 15.76 16.28 -18.97
N ILE A 250 15.89 16.06 -20.28
CA ILE A 250 16.33 14.78 -20.84
C ILE A 250 17.54 14.96 -21.75
N ARG A 251 18.39 13.94 -21.81
CA ARG A 251 19.43 13.83 -22.85
C ARG A 251 18.80 13.42 -24.19
N PRO A 252 19.45 13.71 -25.33
CA PRO A 252 18.98 13.21 -26.63
C PRO A 252 18.76 11.69 -26.67
N ALA A 253 19.59 10.90 -25.98
CA ALA A 253 19.47 9.45 -25.88
C ALA A 253 18.20 8.97 -25.14
N GLU A 254 17.61 9.82 -24.29
CA GLU A 254 16.41 9.50 -23.49
C GLU A 254 15.10 9.88 -24.19
N ASN A 255 15.18 10.45 -25.39
CA ASN A 255 14.02 10.71 -26.26
C ASN A 255 13.55 9.43 -26.95
N VAL A 256 13.17 8.44 -26.14
CA VAL A 256 12.71 7.10 -26.55
C VAL A 256 11.36 6.75 -25.91
N GLY A 257 10.66 7.76 -25.35
CA GLY A 257 9.35 7.58 -24.74
C GLY A 257 9.36 6.57 -23.58
N ALA A 258 8.43 5.61 -23.59
CA ALA A 258 8.27 4.61 -22.54
C ALA A 258 9.49 3.68 -22.41
N PHE A 259 10.34 3.57 -23.45
CA PHE A 259 11.57 2.77 -23.39
C PHE A 259 12.61 3.31 -22.39
N ARG A 260 12.42 4.52 -21.83
CA ARG A 260 13.21 4.98 -20.68
C ARG A 260 13.13 4.00 -19.50
N SER A 261 12.02 3.27 -19.34
CA SER A 261 11.88 2.19 -18.34
C SER A 261 12.93 1.09 -18.52
N GLN A 262 13.38 0.86 -19.76
CA GLN A 262 14.40 -0.13 -20.14
C GLN A 262 15.84 0.42 -20.17
N MET A 263 16.05 1.72 -19.93
CA MET A 263 17.38 2.32 -19.86
C MET A 263 17.89 2.33 -18.42
N ILE A 264 19.05 1.71 -18.15
CA ILE A 264 19.72 1.81 -16.84
C ILE A 264 20.25 3.24 -16.57
N THR A 265 20.46 4.03 -17.62
CA THR A 265 20.92 5.42 -17.55
C THR A 265 19.78 6.44 -17.41
N SER A 266 18.55 5.99 -17.16
CA SER A 266 17.36 6.81 -16.92
C SER A 266 16.76 6.50 -15.56
N LEU A 267 16.17 7.52 -14.93
CA LEU A 267 15.44 7.40 -13.67
C LEU A 267 13.98 6.97 -13.83
N CYS A 268 13.44 6.91 -15.06
CA CYS A 268 12.04 6.55 -15.30
C CYS A 268 11.82 5.03 -15.22
N GLY A 269 10.67 4.60 -14.68
CA GLY A 269 10.23 3.21 -14.67
C GLY A 269 11.08 2.30 -13.78
N LYS A 270 11.46 2.78 -12.59
CA LYS A 270 12.40 2.12 -11.68
C LYS A 270 11.81 1.91 -10.29
N VAL A 271 12.38 0.94 -9.58
CA VAL A 271 12.59 1.08 -8.13
C VAL A 271 14.02 1.56 -7.93
N LEU A 272 14.19 2.71 -7.29
CA LEU A 272 15.48 3.26 -6.91
C LEU A 272 15.79 2.87 -5.46
N ARG A 273 17.07 2.66 -5.13
CA ARG A 273 17.56 2.42 -3.77
C ARG A 273 18.70 3.38 -3.46
N LEU A 274 18.47 4.25 -2.48
CA LEU A 274 19.27 5.43 -2.19
C LEU A 274 19.77 5.43 -0.75
N ASP A 275 20.92 6.05 -0.54
CA ASP A 275 21.37 6.49 0.78
C ASP A 275 20.45 7.64 1.26
N PRO A 276 19.82 7.53 2.45
CA PRO A 276 18.84 8.51 2.92
C PRO A 276 19.46 9.84 3.38
N ASP A 277 20.78 9.93 3.54
CA ASP A 277 21.46 11.15 3.97
C ASP A 277 21.94 11.98 2.79
N THR A 278 22.48 11.31 1.78
CA THR A 278 23.09 11.92 0.62
C THR A 278 22.15 11.92 -0.57
N GLY A 279 21.38 10.85 -0.77
CA GLY A 279 20.64 10.54 -1.98
C GLY A 279 21.44 9.74 -3.02
N ASP A 280 22.68 9.35 -2.71
CA ASP A 280 23.52 8.57 -3.62
C ASP A 280 23.01 7.13 -3.76
N GLY A 281 23.41 6.45 -4.83
CA GLY A 281 23.25 5.01 -4.93
C GLY A 281 24.07 4.26 -3.88
N ILE A 282 23.65 3.04 -3.56
CA ILE A 282 24.34 2.17 -2.58
C ILE A 282 25.30 1.23 -3.32
N PRO A 283 26.50 0.91 -2.78
CA PRO A 283 27.45 0.01 -3.44
C PRO A 283 26.94 -1.38 -3.81
N SER A 284 25.91 -1.88 -3.11
CA SER A 284 25.27 -3.17 -3.39
C SER A 284 24.15 -3.09 -4.44
N ASN A 285 23.89 -1.92 -5.03
CA ASN A 285 23.01 -1.82 -6.19
C ASN A 285 23.68 -2.44 -7.44
N PRO A 286 22.91 -3.08 -8.33
CA PRO A 286 23.44 -3.85 -9.45
C PRO A 286 24.46 -3.11 -10.33
N TYR A 287 24.20 -1.84 -10.65
CA TYR A 287 25.02 -1.06 -11.59
C TYR A 287 25.78 0.09 -10.91
N TYR A 288 26.11 -0.06 -9.63
CA TYR A 288 26.81 0.97 -8.87
C TYR A 288 28.20 1.31 -9.43
N GLU A 289 28.47 2.60 -9.58
CA GLU A 289 29.77 3.13 -9.96
C GLU A 289 30.35 4.02 -8.85
N THR A 290 31.47 3.61 -8.26
CA THR A 290 32.15 4.38 -7.20
C THR A 290 32.52 5.79 -7.63
N GLY A 291 32.81 6.00 -8.91
CA GLY A 291 33.16 7.32 -9.47
C GLY A 291 31.95 8.22 -9.78
N ASP A 292 30.75 7.65 -9.82
CA ASP A 292 29.51 8.37 -10.11
C ASP A 292 28.31 7.74 -9.36
N PRO A 293 28.31 7.86 -8.01
CA PRO A 293 27.27 7.27 -7.18
C PRO A 293 25.92 7.99 -7.37
N ARG A 294 25.90 9.20 -7.93
CA ARG A 294 24.69 9.98 -8.20
C ARG A 294 23.97 9.57 -9.49
N SER A 295 24.65 8.86 -10.39
CA SER A 295 24.08 8.47 -11.68
C SER A 295 22.80 7.63 -11.54
N PRO A 296 21.88 7.67 -12.53
CA PRO A 296 20.67 6.86 -12.51
C PRO A 296 20.93 5.36 -12.31
N LYS A 297 21.95 4.79 -12.97
CA LYS A 297 22.30 3.37 -12.85
C LYS A 297 22.83 3.01 -11.46
N SER A 298 23.59 3.90 -10.81
CA SER A 298 24.08 3.66 -9.46
C SER A 298 22.94 3.58 -8.44
N ARG A 299 21.81 4.20 -8.73
CA ARG A 299 20.63 4.26 -7.87
C ARG A 299 19.59 3.18 -8.17
N MET A 300 19.79 2.38 -9.22
CA MET A 300 18.79 1.44 -9.71
C MET A 300 18.76 0.16 -8.87
N TRP A 301 17.59 -0.20 -8.35
CA TRP A 301 17.33 -1.50 -7.72
C TRP A 301 16.62 -2.46 -8.66
N ALA A 302 15.50 -2.04 -9.23
CA ALA A 302 14.72 -2.79 -10.23
C ALA A 302 14.24 -1.84 -11.34
N MET A 303 13.79 -2.39 -12.47
CA MET A 303 13.43 -1.61 -13.66
C MET A 303 12.22 -2.18 -14.41
N GLY A 304 11.82 -1.51 -15.48
CA GLY A 304 10.75 -1.98 -16.38
C GLY A 304 9.36 -1.78 -15.84
N LEU A 305 9.12 -0.69 -15.10
CA LEU A 305 7.80 -0.33 -14.58
C LEU A 305 7.14 0.76 -15.43
N ARG A 306 5.80 0.81 -15.43
CA ARG A 306 4.99 1.81 -16.14
C ARG A 306 4.53 2.94 -15.24
N ASN A 307 3.65 2.64 -14.30
CA ASN A 307 3.09 3.55 -13.32
C ASN A 307 2.97 2.85 -11.94
N PRO A 308 4.12 2.64 -11.26
CA PRO A 308 4.19 1.97 -9.97
C PRO A 308 3.74 2.91 -8.84
N PHE A 309 2.43 3.16 -8.73
CA PHE A 309 1.87 4.20 -7.86
C PHE A 309 2.07 3.91 -6.36
N ARG A 310 2.06 2.64 -5.96
CA ARG A 310 2.28 2.20 -4.57
C ARG A 310 3.17 0.98 -4.53
N MET A 311 4.05 0.97 -3.53
CA MET A 311 4.75 -0.23 -3.08
C MET A 311 4.63 -0.41 -1.58
N SER A 312 4.83 -1.63 -1.12
CA SER A 312 4.97 -1.98 0.29
C SER A 312 6.10 -2.97 0.48
N LEU A 313 6.58 -3.08 1.72
CA LEU A 313 7.67 -3.96 2.10
C LEU A 313 7.08 -5.09 2.98
N ASP A 314 7.55 -6.31 2.77
CA ASP A 314 7.38 -7.39 3.75
C ASP A 314 8.26 -7.09 4.98
N PRO A 315 7.68 -6.82 6.16
CA PRO A 315 8.46 -6.53 7.36
C PRO A 315 9.43 -7.65 7.72
N ASP A 316 10.63 -7.28 8.16
CA ASP A 316 11.68 -8.21 8.61
C ASP A 316 12.15 -9.23 7.55
N SER A 317 11.83 -9.01 6.27
CA SER A 317 12.21 -9.90 5.16
C SER A 317 13.64 -9.70 4.65
N GLY A 318 14.29 -8.59 4.99
CA GLY A 318 15.63 -8.23 4.49
C GLY A 318 16.73 -8.23 5.54
N SER A 319 17.94 -7.83 5.11
CA SER A 319 19.06 -7.57 5.99
C SER A 319 18.93 -6.20 6.66
N THR A 320 19.54 -6.05 7.83
CA THR A 320 19.73 -4.74 8.49
C THR A 320 21.01 -4.03 8.04
N ASN A 321 21.78 -4.66 7.15
CA ASN A 321 23.05 -4.14 6.63
C ASN A 321 22.93 -3.83 5.12
N PRO A 322 23.02 -2.56 4.71
CA PRO A 322 22.95 -2.18 3.29
C PRO A 322 23.96 -2.90 2.39
N ALA A 323 25.11 -3.30 2.92
CA ALA A 323 26.15 -3.98 2.14
C ALA A 323 25.74 -5.38 1.65
N ASP A 324 24.76 -6.00 2.30
CA ASP A 324 24.29 -7.34 1.93
C ASP A 324 23.43 -7.32 0.65
N GLY A 325 22.95 -6.13 0.24
CA GLY A 325 22.15 -5.97 -0.96
C GLY A 325 20.79 -6.66 -0.84
N ASP A 326 20.16 -6.52 0.33
CA ASP A 326 18.89 -7.13 0.67
C ASP A 326 18.04 -6.16 1.49
N PRO A 327 17.35 -5.20 0.84
CA PRO A 327 16.45 -4.26 1.52
C PRO A 327 15.14 -4.92 2.00
N GLY A 328 14.93 -6.21 1.69
CA GLY A 328 13.68 -6.94 1.90
C GLY A 328 12.84 -7.06 0.64
N THR A 329 11.77 -7.85 0.75
CA THR A 329 10.84 -8.17 -0.33
C THR A 329 9.87 -7.02 -0.57
N ILE A 330 9.90 -6.45 -1.78
CA ILE A 330 9.12 -5.27 -2.16
C ILE A 330 7.95 -5.70 -3.04
N HIS A 331 6.72 -5.41 -2.62
CA HIS A 331 5.52 -5.58 -3.42
C HIS A 331 5.23 -4.29 -4.18
N VAL A 332 5.12 -4.35 -5.51
CA VAL A 332 4.88 -3.18 -6.35
C VAL A 332 3.59 -3.36 -7.13
N ALA A 333 2.68 -2.40 -7.00
CA ALA A 333 1.48 -2.31 -7.81
C ALA A 333 1.75 -1.38 -9.00
N ASP A 334 1.79 -1.96 -10.20
CA ASP A 334 2.09 -1.26 -11.45
C ASP A 334 0.86 -1.19 -12.35
N VAL A 335 0.42 0.02 -12.66
CA VAL A 335 -0.76 0.24 -13.49
C VAL A 335 -0.37 0.10 -14.96
N GLY A 336 -0.93 -0.90 -15.64
CA GLY A 336 -0.69 -1.15 -17.06
C GLY A 336 -1.44 -0.20 -18.00
N MET A 337 -1.32 -0.45 -19.31
CA MET A 337 -1.77 0.50 -20.33
C MET A 337 -3.27 0.42 -20.61
N TYR A 338 -3.72 -0.75 -21.08
CA TYR A 338 -5.09 -0.95 -21.55
C TYR A 338 -5.69 -2.30 -21.17
N ILE A 339 -4.87 -3.30 -20.87
CA ILE A 339 -5.31 -4.68 -20.78
C ILE A 339 -5.03 -5.29 -19.42
N TRP A 340 -3.86 -5.06 -18.82
CA TRP A 340 -3.44 -5.77 -17.60
C TRP A 340 -2.94 -4.83 -16.52
N GLU A 341 -3.45 -4.98 -15.31
CA GLU A 341 -2.86 -4.44 -14.08
C GLU A 341 -1.91 -5.47 -13.48
N ASP A 342 -0.79 -5.01 -12.92
CA ASP A 342 0.31 -5.88 -12.49
C ASP A 342 0.62 -5.73 -10.99
N LEU A 343 0.80 -6.88 -10.33
CA LEU A 343 1.36 -6.97 -8.97
C LEU A 343 2.70 -7.70 -9.06
N HIS A 344 3.79 -6.96 -8.89
CA HIS A 344 5.15 -7.50 -8.89
C HIS A 344 5.66 -7.73 -7.48
N ILE A 345 6.56 -8.70 -7.32
CA ILE A 345 7.39 -8.86 -6.13
C ILE A 345 8.85 -8.74 -6.57
N PHE A 346 9.58 -7.85 -5.91
CA PHE A 346 11.03 -7.71 -6.07
C PHE A 346 11.73 -8.08 -4.77
N ASP A 347 12.26 -9.30 -4.74
CA ASP A 347 13.00 -9.90 -3.63
C ASP A 347 14.52 -9.83 -3.82
N LYS A 348 15.01 -9.38 -4.99
CA LYS A 348 16.45 -9.36 -5.31
C LYS A 348 16.81 -8.22 -6.28
N PRO A 349 18.11 -7.84 -6.36
CA PRO A 349 18.55 -6.73 -7.20
C PRO A 349 18.45 -7.05 -8.70
N GLY A 350 18.10 -6.06 -9.51
CA GLY A 350 18.26 -6.08 -10.97
C GLY A 350 17.10 -6.66 -11.78
N LEU A 351 16.00 -7.04 -11.11
CA LEU A 351 14.80 -7.55 -11.77
C LEU A 351 14.19 -6.52 -12.73
N ASN A 352 13.60 -7.01 -13.83
CA ASN A 352 13.01 -6.19 -14.88
C ASN A 352 11.55 -6.59 -15.13
N ALA A 353 10.60 -5.76 -14.71
CA ALA A 353 9.16 -5.97 -14.89
C ALA A 353 8.69 -5.93 -16.36
N GLY A 354 9.59 -5.65 -17.32
CA GLY A 354 9.36 -5.86 -18.74
C GLY A 354 8.66 -4.72 -19.47
N TRP A 355 8.09 -3.72 -18.79
CA TRP A 355 7.50 -2.55 -19.46
C TRP A 355 8.57 -1.76 -20.23
N PRO A 356 8.34 -1.35 -21.50
CA PRO A 356 7.06 -1.42 -22.23
C PRO A 356 6.92 -2.62 -23.18
N LEU A 357 7.88 -3.54 -23.19
CA LEU A 357 7.91 -4.69 -24.09
C LEU A 357 6.86 -5.75 -23.71
N PHE A 358 6.47 -5.77 -22.43
CA PHE A 358 5.41 -6.60 -21.88
C PHE A 358 4.38 -5.75 -21.16
N GLU A 359 3.12 -6.20 -21.21
CA GLU A 359 2.02 -5.71 -20.37
C GLU A 359 1.44 -6.93 -19.66
N GLY A 360 1.61 -6.98 -18.34
CA GLY A 360 1.47 -8.21 -17.58
C GLY A 360 2.23 -9.38 -18.18
N LEU A 361 1.58 -10.53 -18.24
CA LEU A 361 2.22 -11.78 -18.67
C LEU A 361 2.39 -11.95 -20.19
N THR A 362 2.18 -10.88 -20.98
CA THR A 362 2.06 -10.92 -22.45
C THR A 362 2.92 -9.86 -23.13
N GLU A 363 3.52 -10.20 -24.27
CA GLU A 363 4.24 -9.23 -25.11
C GLU A 363 3.31 -8.12 -25.62
N HIS A 364 3.77 -6.88 -25.51
CA HIS A 364 3.06 -5.72 -26.02
C HIS A 364 3.47 -5.44 -27.47
N SER A 365 2.71 -6.00 -28.42
CA SER A 365 3.03 -5.96 -29.86
C SER A 365 3.34 -4.56 -30.43
N GLY A 366 2.71 -3.50 -29.92
CA GLY A 366 2.98 -2.13 -30.37
C GLY A 366 4.39 -1.64 -30.04
N TYR A 367 4.92 -2.03 -28.89
CA TYR A 367 6.26 -1.65 -28.44
C TYR A 367 7.32 -2.60 -29.00
N GLN A 368 7.04 -3.91 -29.06
CA GLN A 368 7.91 -4.87 -29.75
C GLN A 368 8.22 -4.39 -31.19
N ASN A 369 7.19 -4.03 -31.96
CA ASN A 369 7.36 -3.61 -33.35
C ASN A 369 7.80 -2.14 -33.54
N ALA A 370 8.13 -1.41 -32.46
CA ALA A 370 8.49 0.00 -32.54
C ALA A 370 9.88 0.24 -33.17
N ASN A 371 10.73 -0.81 -33.29
CA ASN A 371 12.10 -0.73 -33.82
C ASN A 371 12.94 0.38 -33.16
N THR A 372 12.68 0.65 -31.87
CA THR A 372 13.38 1.70 -31.12
C THR A 372 14.70 1.16 -30.60
N THR A 373 15.74 1.98 -30.67
CA THR A 373 17.11 1.59 -30.30
C THR A 373 17.61 2.38 -29.10
N ASN A 374 18.47 1.76 -28.30
CA ASN A 374 19.13 2.40 -27.17
C ASN A 374 20.45 3.05 -27.61
N ALA A 375 20.47 4.37 -27.73
CA ALA A 375 21.67 5.11 -28.15
C ALA A 375 22.84 5.01 -27.14
N ASP A 376 22.55 4.77 -25.86
CA ASP A 376 23.58 4.57 -24.82
C ASP A 376 24.23 3.17 -24.91
N GLU A 377 23.65 2.25 -25.70
CA GLU A 377 24.09 0.85 -25.85
C GLU A 377 24.27 0.49 -27.33
N ASN A 378 25.08 1.27 -28.03
CA ASN A 378 25.45 1.04 -29.44
C ASN A 378 24.26 0.97 -30.42
N ASN A 379 23.11 1.54 -30.08
CA ASN A 379 21.86 1.44 -30.83
C ASN A 379 21.33 0.00 -30.96
N GLU A 380 21.51 -0.82 -29.93
CA GLU A 380 20.80 -2.10 -29.80
C GLU A 380 19.28 -1.88 -29.73
N LEU A 381 18.50 -2.81 -30.27
CA LEU A 381 17.05 -2.75 -30.21
C LEU A 381 16.58 -3.05 -28.78
N PHE A 382 15.61 -2.28 -28.28
CA PHE A 382 15.06 -2.55 -26.95
C PHE A 382 14.38 -3.93 -26.87
N GLU A 383 13.74 -4.40 -27.94
CA GLU A 383 13.11 -5.74 -27.97
C GLU A 383 14.10 -6.89 -27.76
N ASP A 384 15.37 -6.71 -28.12
CA ASP A 384 16.41 -7.71 -27.91
C ASP A 384 16.92 -7.72 -26.45
N ASN A 385 16.61 -6.67 -25.68
CA ASN A 385 17.13 -6.44 -24.33
C ASN A 385 16.21 -6.92 -23.20
N CYS A 386 15.05 -7.52 -23.49
CA CYS A 386 14.21 -8.13 -22.47
C CYS A 386 13.37 -9.24 -23.11
N ILE A 387 13.71 -10.49 -22.84
CA ILE A 387 13.05 -11.67 -23.42
C ILE A 387 12.11 -12.35 -22.41
N GLN A 388 11.19 -13.17 -22.93
CA GLN A 388 10.36 -14.03 -22.08
C GLN A 388 11.22 -15.09 -21.36
N PRO A 389 11.12 -15.27 -20.03
CA PRO A 389 11.81 -16.35 -19.32
C PRO A 389 11.34 -17.73 -19.76
N THR A 390 12.17 -18.74 -19.47
CA THR A 390 11.86 -20.16 -19.68
C THR A 390 11.68 -20.95 -18.38
N SER A 391 11.93 -20.34 -17.21
CA SER A 391 11.77 -20.92 -15.87
C SER A 391 11.73 -19.81 -14.81
N PHE A 392 11.42 -20.15 -13.56
CA PHE A 392 11.55 -19.27 -12.38
C PHE A 392 13.00 -19.08 -11.88
N VAL A 393 13.99 -19.58 -12.63
CA VAL A 393 15.40 -19.44 -12.27
C VAL A 393 15.97 -18.21 -12.96
N ASP A 394 16.35 -17.22 -12.17
CA ASP A 394 16.98 -15.99 -12.63
C ASP A 394 18.48 -16.16 -12.87
N ASP A 395 19.06 -15.17 -13.54
CA ASP A 395 20.52 -15.06 -13.64
C ASP A 395 21.13 -14.80 -12.24
N PRO A 396 22.18 -15.52 -11.84
CA PRO A 396 22.89 -15.24 -10.59
C PRO A 396 23.56 -13.86 -10.57
N ASP A 397 23.92 -13.30 -11.74
CA ASP A 397 24.47 -11.95 -11.85
C ASP A 397 23.31 -10.93 -11.90
N PRO A 398 23.17 -10.05 -10.88
CA PRO A 398 22.10 -9.05 -10.86
C PRO A 398 22.16 -8.07 -12.05
N THR A 399 23.32 -7.90 -12.69
CA THR A 399 23.46 -7.05 -13.89
C THR A 399 22.92 -7.69 -15.16
N LEU A 400 22.67 -9.00 -15.15
CA LEU A 400 22.14 -9.74 -16.28
C LEU A 400 20.63 -10.01 -16.18
N ARG A 401 20.05 -9.89 -14.97
CA ARG A 401 18.59 -10.03 -14.75
C ARG A 401 17.76 -9.05 -15.56
N ARG A 402 18.33 -7.89 -15.92
CA ARG A 402 17.66 -6.92 -16.78
C ARG A 402 17.25 -7.48 -18.15
N PHE A 403 17.90 -8.54 -18.63
CA PHE A 403 17.66 -9.06 -19.97
C PHE A 403 16.49 -10.06 -20.06
N VAL A 404 15.81 -10.32 -18.95
CA VAL A 404 14.71 -11.26 -18.86
C VAL A 404 13.54 -10.60 -18.16
N HIS A 405 12.34 -10.81 -18.68
CA HIS A 405 11.11 -10.30 -18.09
C HIS A 405 10.77 -11.05 -16.80
N GLU A 406 10.86 -10.34 -15.69
CA GLU A 406 10.32 -10.72 -14.38
C GLU A 406 8.80 -10.63 -14.42
N ARG A 407 8.15 -11.77 -14.56
CA ARG A 407 6.70 -11.87 -14.78
C ARG A 407 5.97 -11.47 -13.49
N PRO A 408 4.94 -10.59 -13.54
CA PRO A 408 4.17 -10.23 -12.35
C PRO A 408 3.49 -11.44 -11.72
N GLU A 409 3.38 -11.44 -10.40
CA GLU A 409 2.79 -12.54 -9.62
C GLU A 409 1.30 -12.67 -9.85
N VAL A 410 0.63 -11.54 -10.10
CA VAL A 410 -0.73 -11.50 -10.62
C VAL A 410 -0.82 -10.42 -11.68
N ALA A 411 -1.33 -10.80 -12.85
CA ALA A 411 -1.80 -9.87 -13.87
C ALA A 411 -3.32 -10.00 -13.99
N TYR A 412 -4.07 -8.91 -13.81
CA TYR A 412 -5.54 -8.93 -13.88
C TYR A 412 -6.10 -7.91 -14.87
N ARG A 413 -7.17 -8.32 -15.55
CA ARG A 413 -7.62 -7.66 -16.77
C ARG A 413 -8.34 -6.33 -16.50
N HIS A 414 -8.18 -5.38 -17.41
CA HIS A 414 -8.97 -4.15 -17.42
C HIS A 414 -10.43 -4.42 -17.83
N GLY A 415 -11.37 -3.73 -17.19
CA GLY A 415 -12.75 -3.64 -17.66
C GLY A 415 -13.80 -4.26 -16.75
N ASN A 416 -14.57 -5.23 -17.27
CA ASN A 416 -15.69 -5.91 -16.58
C ASN A 416 -15.68 -7.44 -16.84
N ALA A 417 -14.51 -8.00 -17.08
CA ALA A 417 -14.34 -9.40 -17.44
C ALA A 417 -13.34 -10.03 -16.47
N ASN A 418 -13.87 -10.69 -15.43
CA ASN A 418 -13.09 -11.38 -14.40
C ASN A 418 -12.06 -12.30 -15.03
N GLU A 419 -10.82 -11.83 -15.03
CA GLU A 419 -9.67 -12.50 -15.60
C GLU A 419 -8.39 -12.03 -14.91
N ALA A 420 -8.00 -12.75 -13.87
CA ALA A 420 -6.74 -12.68 -13.17
C ALA A 420 -5.91 -13.93 -13.49
N ARG A 421 -4.63 -13.74 -13.80
CA ARG A 421 -3.69 -14.76 -14.24
C ARG A 421 -2.41 -14.68 -13.41
N VAL A 422 -1.73 -15.80 -13.29
CA VAL A 422 -0.46 -15.95 -12.55
C VAL A 422 0.63 -16.51 -13.46
N PRO A 423 1.92 -16.27 -13.18
CA PRO A 423 3.00 -16.78 -14.00
C PRO A 423 3.16 -18.30 -13.79
N TRP A 424 3.35 -19.05 -14.88
CA TRP A 424 3.68 -20.47 -14.80
C TRP A 424 4.50 -20.93 -16.01
N PHE A 425 4.92 -22.20 -16.00
CA PHE A 425 5.64 -22.82 -17.11
C PHE A 425 5.11 -24.22 -17.41
N SER A 426 5.03 -24.55 -18.71
CA SER A 426 4.84 -25.90 -19.22
C SER A 426 6.13 -26.36 -19.89
N GLY A 427 6.96 -27.10 -19.15
CA GLY A 427 8.35 -27.31 -19.54
C GLY A 427 9.11 -25.99 -19.51
N THR A 428 9.69 -25.58 -20.64
CA THR A 428 10.38 -24.29 -20.81
C THR A 428 9.51 -23.20 -21.41
N THR A 429 8.23 -23.47 -21.67
CA THR A 429 7.31 -22.52 -22.29
C THR A 429 6.54 -21.77 -21.21
N ALA A 430 6.67 -20.45 -21.18
CA ALA A 430 5.89 -19.60 -20.28
C ALA A 430 4.37 -19.74 -20.56
N THR A 431 3.59 -19.86 -19.49
CA THR A 431 2.13 -19.91 -19.51
C THR A 431 1.55 -18.95 -18.47
N ASN A 432 0.26 -18.64 -18.59
CA ASN A 432 -0.44 -17.66 -17.77
C ASN A 432 -1.82 -18.18 -17.32
N PRO A 433 -1.86 -19.30 -16.55
CA PRO A 433 -3.11 -19.89 -16.08
C PRO A 433 -3.92 -18.87 -15.27
N LYS A 434 -5.25 -18.97 -15.35
CA LYS A 434 -6.15 -18.16 -14.55
C LYS A 434 -6.16 -18.63 -13.10
N ILE A 435 -6.34 -17.71 -12.17
CA ILE A 435 -6.57 -18.05 -10.77
C ILE A 435 -7.84 -18.90 -10.65
N GLY A 436 -7.77 -20.00 -9.89
CA GLY A 436 -8.88 -20.91 -9.62
C GLY A 436 -9.16 -21.95 -10.72
N ASP A 437 -8.55 -21.84 -11.91
CA ASP A 437 -8.71 -22.84 -12.97
C ASP A 437 -8.00 -24.16 -12.62
N THR A 438 -8.50 -25.28 -13.16
CA THR A 438 -7.89 -26.60 -12.95
C THR A 438 -6.45 -26.61 -13.50
N GLY A 439 -5.48 -26.92 -12.62
CA GLY A 439 -4.06 -26.95 -12.97
C GLY A 439 -3.35 -25.60 -12.82
N SER A 440 -4.05 -24.55 -12.37
CA SER A 440 -3.43 -23.31 -11.92
C SER A 440 -2.65 -23.56 -10.61
N PRO A 441 -1.47 -22.93 -10.43
CA PRO A 441 -0.73 -23.02 -9.17
C PRO A 441 -1.37 -22.18 -8.05
N THR A 442 -2.37 -21.35 -8.39
CA THR A 442 -3.05 -20.43 -7.48
C THR A 442 -4.54 -20.72 -7.43
N SER A 443 -5.07 -21.00 -6.24
CA SER A 443 -6.50 -21.17 -6.00
C SER A 443 -7.20 -19.83 -5.78
N GLY A 444 -8.53 -19.87 -5.68
CA GLY A 444 -9.32 -18.73 -5.25
C GLY A 444 -10.14 -18.09 -6.36
N ILE A 445 -10.44 -16.81 -6.20
CA ILE A 445 -11.40 -16.10 -7.04
C ILE A 445 -10.75 -15.53 -8.29
N ASN A 446 -11.57 -15.36 -9.33
CA ASN A 446 -11.20 -14.61 -10.51
C ASN A 446 -11.83 -13.21 -10.47
N PHE A 447 -11.07 -12.19 -10.85
CA PHE A 447 -11.43 -10.78 -10.72
C PHE A 447 -10.78 -9.95 -11.83
N ASP A 448 -11.18 -8.68 -11.92
CA ASP A 448 -10.70 -7.71 -12.90
C ASP A 448 -10.53 -6.33 -12.24
N GLY A 449 -9.96 -5.37 -12.96
CA GLY A 449 -9.57 -4.06 -12.42
C GLY A 449 -9.43 -2.97 -13.46
N ASN A 450 -8.86 -1.82 -13.10
CA ASN A 450 -8.48 -0.74 -14.03
C ASN A 450 -7.41 0.24 -13.47
N ALA A 451 -6.99 0.08 -12.21
CA ALA A 451 -5.86 0.82 -11.63
C ALA A 451 -5.47 0.20 -10.28
N THR A 452 -4.46 -0.67 -10.27
CA THR A 452 -3.92 -1.26 -9.04
C THR A 452 -3.38 -0.19 -8.10
N THR A 453 -3.60 -0.35 -6.79
CA THR A 453 -3.03 0.53 -5.75
C THR A 453 -2.22 -0.21 -4.71
N GLY A 454 -2.00 -1.51 -4.89
CA GLY A 454 -1.28 -2.34 -3.94
C GLY A 454 -1.96 -2.40 -2.58
N GLY A 455 -1.19 -2.64 -1.53
CA GLY A 455 -1.68 -2.58 -0.17
C GLY A 455 -0.63 -2.99 0.85
N VAL A 456 -1.00 -3.83 1.81
CA VAL A 456 -0.25 -4.03 3.05
C VAL A 456 -0.22 -5.51 3.45
N LEU A 457 0.92 -5.97 3.95
CA LEU A 457 1.06 -7.29 4.55
C LEU A 457 0.59 -7.24 6.02
N ILE A 458 -0.29 -8.16 6.40
CA ILE A 458 -0.88 -8.19 7.75
C ILE A 458 0.09 -8.83 8.75
N GLN A 459 0.53 -8.04 9.73
CA GLN A 459 1.31 -8.50 10.88
C GLN A 459 0.42 -8.83 12.08
N GLY A 460 0.84 -9.78 12.90
CA GLY A 460 0.14 -10.17 14.13
C GLY A 460 -1.29 -10.72 13.89
N ASP A 461 -2.10 -10.73 14.95
CA ASP A 461 -3.45 -11.34 14.95
C ASP A 461 -4.58 -10.34 15.18
N ALA A 462 -4.31 -9.03 15.10
CA ALA A 462 -5.33 -8.01 15.40
C ALA A 462 -6.52 -8.03 14.41
N LEU A 463 -6.32 -8.59 13.20
CA LEU A 463 -7.37 -8.88 12.23
C LEU A 463 -7.82 -10.36 12.23
N GLY A 464 -7.55 -11.08 13.32
CA GLY A 464 -7.71 -12.53 13.43
C GLY A 464 -6.48 -13.28 12.93
N SER A 465 -6.17 -14.41 13.58
CA SER A 465 -4.98 -15.22 13.26
C SER A 465 -4.98 -15.79 11.84
N SER A 466 -6.16 -15.95 11.24
CA SER A 466 -6.33 -16.38 9.85
C SER A 466 -5.88 -15.33 8.82
N MET A 467 -5.75 -14.05 9.22
CA MET A 467 -5.28 -12.97 8.35
C MET A 467 -3.77 -12.75 8.44
N ARG A 468 -3.10 -13.26 9.49
CA ARG A 468 -1.65 -13.11 9.66
C ARG A 468 -0.88 -13.59 8.43
N GLY A 469 0.06 -12.78 7.95
CA GLY A 469 0.91 -13.09 6.81
C GLY A 469 0.20 -13.04 5.45
N LYS A 470 -1.07 -12.62 5.40
CA LYS A 470 -1.78 -12.37 4.15
C LYS A 470 -1.51 -10.96 3.65
N TYR A 471 -1.55 -10.77 2.33
CA TYR A 471 -1.34 -9.47 1.69
C TYR A 471 -2.66 -8.90 1.20
N PHE A 472 -3.04 -7.73 1.72
CA PHE A 472 -4.21 -7.00 1.25
C PHE A 472 -3.81 -6.14 0.05
N PHE A 473 -4.65 -6.11 -0.98
CA PHE A 473 -4.47 -5.22 -2.12
C PHE A 473 -5.80 -4.72 -2.67
N SER A 474 -5.76 -3.61 -3.40
CA SER A 474 -6.94 -2.92 -3.91
C SER A 474 -6.74 -2.40 -5.33
N ASP A 475 -7.87 -2.03 -5.93
CA ASP A 475 -7.93 -1.30 -7.20
C ASP A 475 -8.69 0.02 -6.99
N TYR A 476 -8.12 1.11 -7.49
CA TYR A 476 -8.63 2.47 -7.34
C TYR A 476 -10.00 2.67 -8.01
N GLN A 477 -10.24 2.06 -9.17
CA GLN A 477 -11.50 2.24 -9.90
C GLN A 477 -12.55 1.23 -9.44
N LYS A 478 -12.19 -0.04 -9.26
CA LYS A 478 -13.11 -1.09 -8.83
C LYS A 478 -13.43 -1.04 -7.34
N ASN A 479 -12.55 -0.47 -6.52
CA ASN A 479 -12.80 -0.24 -5.10
C ASN A 479 -13.07 -1.51 -4.28
N PHE A 480 -12.57 -2.66 -4.72
CA PHE A 480 -12.55 -3.88 -3.92
C PHE A 480 -11.34 -3.90 -2.98
N ILE A 481 -11.36 -4.79 -2.00
CA ILE A 481 -10.15 -5.23 -1.29
C ILE A 481 -10.06 -6.73 -1.47
N ASN A 482 -8.95 -7.21 -2.01
CA ASN A 482 -8.67 -8.65 -2.14
C ASN A 482 -7.50 -9.02 -1.23
N VAL A 483 -7.39 -10.31 -0.94
CA VAL A 483 -6.37 -10.87 -0.06
C VAL A 483 -5.61 -11.95 -0.83
N ALA A 484 -4.30 -11.82 -0.89
CA ALA A 484 -3.40 -12.85 -1.39
C ALA A 484 -2.77 -13.63 -0.21
N THR A 485 -2.71 -14.95 -0.33
CA THR A 485 -1.97 -15.82 0.60
C THR A 485 -0.59 -16.08 0.02
N LEU A 486 0.43 -15.49 0.64
CA LEU A 486 1.81 -15.56 0.16
C LEU A 486 2.48 -16.90 0.48
N THR A 487 3.50 -17.25 -0.29
CA THR A 487 4.40 -18.40 -0.07
C THR A 487 5.85 -17.91 0.09
N ASP A 488 6.83 -18.83 0.08
CA ASP A 488 8.26 -18.50 0.10
C ASP A 488 8.84 -18.06 -1.26
N GLY A 489 8.02 -17.98 -2.31
CA GLY A 489 8.47 -17.52 -3.63
C GLY A 489 9.30 -18.52 -4.45
N THR A 490 9.56 -19.74 -3.94
CA THR A 490 10.45 -20.70 -4.64
C THR A 490 9.92 -21.14 -6.01
N LEU A 491 8.59 -21.17 -6.17
CA LEU A 491 7.92 -21.54 -7.43
C LEU A 491 6.79 -20.62 -7.83
N ASN A 492 6.05 -20.07 -6.86
CA ASN A 492 4.92 -19.18 -7.09
C ASN A 492 4.65 -18.43 -5.80
N TRP A 493 4.68 -17.10 -5.84
CA TRP A 493 4.54 -16.29 -4.64
C TRP A 493 3.13 -16.29 -4.05
N ILE A 494 2.09 -16.58 -4.85
CA ILE A 494 0.70 -16.46 -4.40
C ILE A 494 -0.02 -17.79 -4.54
N SER A 495 -0.32 -18.42 -3.41
CA SER A 495 -1.02 -19.72 -3.37
C SER A 495 -2.53 -19.61 -3.52
N ASP A 496 -3.12 -18.49 -3.06
CA ASP A 496 -4.56 -18.26 -3.08
C ASP A 496 -4.87 -16.76 -3.16
N VAL A 497 -5.94 -16.40 -3.86
CA VAL A 497 -6.53 -15.06 -3.82
C VAL A 497 -8.01 -15.13 -3.46
N SER A 498 -8.42 -14.40 -2.42
CA SER A 498 -9.82 -14.32 -1.99
C SER A 498 -10.33 -12.87 -1.98
N ALA A 499 -11.65 -12.71 -2.10
CA ALA A 499 -12.28 -11.41 -1.88
C ALA A 499 -12.36 -11.12 -0.37
N PHE A 500 -12.00 -9.90 0.02
CA PHE A 500 -12.26 -9.37 1.35
C PHE A 500 -13.38 -8.34 1.30
N ALA A 501 -13.27 -7.31 0.48
CA ALA A 501 -14.33 -6.34 0.29
C ALA A 501 -14.77 -6.33 -1.16
N VAL A 502 -16.07 -6.33 -1.40
CA VAL A 502 -16.65 -6.39 -2.75
C VAL A 502 -16.34 -5.14 -3.59
N GLU A 503 -16.54 -5.21 -4.90
CA GLU A 503 -16.44 -4.03 -5.77
C GLU A 503 -17.33 -2.87 -5.27
N ASN A 504 -16.84 -1.64 -5.42
CA ASN A 504 -17.46 -0.40 -4.92
C ASN A 504 -17.56 -0.30 -3.38
N TYR A 505 -16.78 -1.10 -2.66
CA TYR A 505 -16.67 -0.97 -1.21
C TYR A 505 -16.00 0.35 -0.79
N GLY A 506 -14.86 0.67 -1.41
CA GLY A 506 -14.12 1.91 -1.20
C GLY A 506 -14.64 3.12 -1.97
N SER A 507 -13.91 4.24 -1.86
CA SER A 507 -14.16 5.46 -2.65
C SER A 507 -12.85 6.08 -3.15
N GLY A 508 -12.23 5.35 -4.08
CA GLY A 508 -10.88 5.57 -4.59
C GLY A 508 -9.83 5.22 -3.54
N ILE A 509 -9.69 3.93 -3.20
CA ILE A 509 -8.66 3.49 -2.24
C ILE A 509 -7.28 3.63 -2.87
N VAL A 510 -6.45 4.50 -2.29
CA VAL A 510 -5.12 4.85 -2.84
C VAL A 510 -3.96 4.52 -1.90
N HIS A 511 -4.23 4.11 -0.66
CA HIS A 511 -3.20 3.74 0.30
C HIS A 511 -3.78 2.82 1.37
N MET A 512 -2.99 1.86 1.83
CA MET A 512 -3.26 1.04 3.01
C MET A 512 -2.01 0.90 3.85
N ILE A 513 -2.16 0.88 5.17
CA ILE A 513 -1.06 0.66 6.10
C ILE A 513 -1.58 0.12 7.44
N GLN A 514 -0.80 -0.68 8.15
CA GLN A 514 -1.14 -1.15 9.49
C GLN A 514 -0.63 -0.16 10.54
N ASN A 515 -1.44 0.11 11.56
CA ASN A 515 -1.06 0.98 12.66
C ASN A 515 -0.40 0.15 13.79
N PRO A 516 0.84 0.45 14.21
CA PRO A 516 1.49 -0.27 15.31
C PRO A 516 0.76 -0.17 16.65
N LEU A 517 -0.06 0.87 16.86
CA LEU A 517 -0.78 1.08 18.12
C LEU A 517 -1.83 0.00 18.40
N ASP A 518 -2.60 -0.40 17.38
CA ASP A 518 -3.71 -1.34 17.50
C ASP A 518 -3.58 -2.59 16.60
N GLY A 519 -2.57 -2.64 15.74
CA GLY A 519 -2.38 -3.71 14.76
C GLY A 519 -3.44 -3.73 13.66
N LEU A 520 -4.24 -2.68 13.49
CA LEU A 520 -5.34 -2.65 12.53
C LEU A 520 -4.92 -1.98 11.21
N VAL A 521 -5.64 -2.31 10.12
CA VAL A 521 -5.36 -1.75 8.79
C VAL A 521 -6.14 -0.47 8.59
N TYR A 522 -5.44 0.59 8.22
CA TYR A 522 -6.00 1.87 7.82
C TYR A 522 -5.89 2.05 6.32
N TYR A 523 -6.93 2.58 5.69
CA TYR A 523 -6.94 2.87 4.27
C TYR A 523 -7.46 4.27 3.95
N THR A 524 -6.90 4.87 2.91
CA THR A 524 -7.21 6.24 2.47
C THR A 524 -8.07 6.23 1.22
N ASN A 525 -9.23 6.89 1.29
CA ASN A 525 -10.10 7.13 0.16
C ASN A 525 -9.89 8.55 -0.38
N ILE A 526 -9.45 8.66 -1.63
CA ILE A 526 -9.09 9.93 -2.25
C ILE A 526 -10.33 10.79 -2.61
N PHE A 527 -11.43 10.19 -3.09
CA PHE A 527 -12.59 10.96 -3.56
C PHE A 527 -13.36 11.61 -2.43
N ASN A 528 -13.58 10.87 -1.34
CA ASN A 528 -14.26 11.41 -0.17
C ASN A 528 -13.28 12.14 0.77
N GLY A 529 -11.98 11.88 0.67
CA GLY A 529 -10.98 12.43 1.58
C GLY A 529 -11.18 11.90 3.00
N THR A 530 -11.14 10.58 3.12
CA THR A 530 -11.32 9.91 4.42
C THR A 530 -10.19 8.94 4.70
N VAL A 531 -9.85 8.81 5.97
CA VAL A 531 -9.05 7.69 6.48
C VAL A 531 -10.01 6.78 7.25
N ARG A 532 -10.03 5.51 6.88
CA ARG A 532 -10.86 4.47 7.51
C ARG A 532 -9.99 3.39 8.11
N ARG A 533 -10.50 2.69 9.11
CA ARG A 533 -9.83 1.59 9.80
C ARG A 533 -10.66 0.32 9.69
N LEU A 534 -10.06 -0.74 9.15
CA LEU A 534 -10.59 -2.10 9.21
C LEU A 534 -10.27 -2.69 10.58
N ARG A 535 -11.28 -3.21 11.27
CA ARG A 535 -11.13 -3.90 12.54
C ARG A 535 -11.82 -5.26 12.51
N PHE A 536 -11.34 -6.15 13.36
CA PHE A 536 -11.96 -7.45 13.58
C PHE A 536 -12.53 -7.52 14.99
N ASP A 537 -13.82 -7.83 15.10
CA ASP A 537 -14.55 -7.87 16.36
C ASP A 537 -14.37 -9.24 17.01
N VAL A 538 -13.28 -9.35 17.77
CA VAL A 538 -12.99 -10.53 18.58
C VAL A 538 -14.12 -10.81 19.58
N PRO A 539 -14.30 -12.08 20.01
CA PRO A 539 -15.18 -12.39 21.11
C PRO A 539 -14.95 -11.49 22.33
N VAL A 540 -16.01 -11.14 23.05
CA VAL A 540 -15.97 -10.31 24.26
C VAL A 540 -16.77 -10.98 25.37
N TRP A 541 -16.20 -11.07 26.56
CA TRP A 541 -16.91 -11.55 27.75
C TRP A 541 -18.03 -10.58 28.15
N THR A 542 -19.26 -11.08 28.22
CA THR A 542 -20.41 -10.37 28.80
C THR A 542 -20.44 -10.58 30.31
N ASN A 543 -20.22 -11.83 30.73
CA ASN A 543 -19.94 -12.21 32.10
C ASN A 543 -18.62 -12.98 32.11
N GLU A 544 -17.54 -12.29 32.48
CA GLU A 544 -16.18 -12.84 32.45
C GLU A 544 -15.99 -13.93 33.51
N PRO A 545 -15.27 -15.03 33.19
CA PRO A 545 -14.86 -16.02 34.17
C PRO A 545 -14.16 -15.39 35.37
N THR A 546 -14.64 -15.73 36.57
CA THR A 546 -14.08 -15.28 37.85
C THR A 546 -13.94 -16.45 38.83
N ASP A 547 -12.96 -16.35 39.73
CA ASP A 547 -12.77 -17.33 40.81
C ASP A 547 -14.01 -17.38 41.71
N MET A 548 -14.29 -18.57 42.26
CA MET A 548 -15.39 -18.77 43.20
C MET A 548 -14.97 -19.66 44.37
N THR A 549 -15.34 -19.25 45.58
CA THR A 549 -15.13 -20.03 46.80
C THR A 549 -16.47 -20.30 47.47
N VAL A 550 -16.72 -21.55 47.84
CA VAL A 550 -17.95 -21.97 48.51
C VAL A 550 -17.66 -22.78 49.76
N GLU A 551 -18.54 -22.66 50.75
CA GLU A 551 -18.48 -23.48 51.97
C GLU A 551 -18.94 -24.91 51.68
N CYS A 552 -18.25 -25.87 52.29
CA CYS A 552 -18.55 -27.29 52.13
C CYS A 552 -19.90 -27.67 52.77
N ASP A 553 -20.74 -28.42 52.05
CA ASP A 553 -22.03 -28.93 52.55
C ASP A 553 -22.08 -30.46 52.72
N GLY A 554 -20.93 -31.11 52.58
CA GLY A 554 -20.80 -32.58 52.59
C GLY A 554 -20.77 -33.22 51.20
N THR A 555 -20.90 -32.44 50.12
CA THR A 555 -20.92 -32.94 48.73
C THR A 555 -19.73 -32.45 47.92
N SER A 556 -19.53 -33.04 46.73
CA SER A 556 -18.52 -32.61 45.75
C SER A 556 -18.99 -31.42 44.91
N ASP A 557 -20.24 -30.98 45.06
CA ASP A 557 -20.82 -29.83 44.38
C ASP A 557 -21.75 -29.10 45.36
N PRO A 558 -21.19 -28.31 46.31
CA PRO A 558 -21.98 -27.72 47.39
C PRO A 558 -23.15 -26.89 46.87
N GLY A 559 -24.37 -27.35 47.15
CA GLY A 559 -25.59 -26.72 46.66
C GLY A 559 -25.77 -26.65 45.13
N GLY A 560 -24.96 -27.37 44.34
CA GLY A 560 -24.93 -27.23 42.87
C GLY A 560 -24.05 -26.08 42.34
N ALA A 561 -23.31 -25.41 43.23
CA ALA A 561 -22.58 -24.19 42.91
C ALA A 561 -21.45 -24.38 41.88
N TYR A 562 -20.82 -25.55 41.83
CA TYR A 562 -19.78 -25.85 40.84
C TYR A 562 -20.40 -25.97 39.43
N SER A 563 -21.51 -26.69 39.31
CA SER A 563 -22.25 -26.82 38.06
C SER A 563 -22.80 -25.47 37.58
N ASP A 564 -23.34 -24.66 38.50
CA ASP A 564 -23.83 -23.33 38.20
C ASP A 564 -22.70 -22.38 37.79
N TRP A 565 -21.53 -22.46 38.45
CA TRP A 565 -20.35 -21.69 38.11
C TRP A 565 -19.84 -22.00 36.69
N LEU A 566 -19.73 -23.28 36.32
CA LEU A 566 -19.37 -23.69 34.95
C LEU A 566 -20.34 -23.15 33.88
N ALA A 567 -21.60 -22.94 34.23
CA ALA A 567 -22.64 -22.41 33.34
C ALA A 567 -22.83 -20.88 33.43
N SER A 568 -22.13 -20.20 34.34
CA SER A 568 -22.41 -18.80 34.69
C SER A 568 -21.86 -17.78 33.68
N PHE A 569 -20.83 -18.16 32.91
CA PHE A 569 -20.11 -17.25 32.04
C PHE A 569 -20.70 -17.18 30.63
N SER A 570 -20.58 -16.01 30.01
CA SER A 570 -21.14 -15.78 28.69
C SER A 570 -20.37 -14.68 27.97
N GLY A 571 -20.52 -14.63 26.65
CA GLY A 571 -19.93 -13.59 25.84
C GLY A 571 -20.74 -13.30 24.58
N THR A 572 -20.36 -12.20 23.95
CA THR A 572 -20.80 -11.83 22.61
C THR A 572 -19.69 -12.11 21.61
N VAL A 573 -20.07 -12.45 20.39
CA VAL A 573 -19.12 -12.63 19.29
C VAL A 573 -19.50 -11.73 18.13
N GLY A 574 -18.50 -11.27 17.39
CA GLY A 574 -18.70 -10.50 16.16
C GLY A 574 -19.07 -11.36 14.95
N CYS A 575 -18.81 -12.68 15.01
CA CYS A 575 -19.04 -13.61 13.91
C CYS A 575 -19.76 -14.88 14.34
N GLY A 576 -20.85 -15.23 13.65
CA GLY A 576 -21.61 -16.45 13.87
C GLY A 576 -22.24 -16.53 15.26
N SER A 577 -22.29 -17.73 15.81
CA SER A 577 -22.83 -17.99 17.15
C SER A 577 -21.71 -18.13 18.17
N ALA A 578 -21.88 -17.48 19.33
CA ALA A 578 -20.98 -17.67 20.46
C ALA A 578 -20.99 -19.14 20.91
N SER A 579 -19.81 -19.74 21.03
CA SER A 579 -19.62 -21.05 21.62
C SER A 579 -18.83 -20.91 22.91
N MET A 580 -19.37 -21.48 23.99
CA MET A 580 -18.73 -21.53 25.29
C MET A 580 -18.27 -22.94 25.58
N SER A 581 -17.00 -23.10 25.97
CA SER A 581 -16.44 -24.37 26.42
C SER A 581 -15.50 -24.16 27.60
N ASN A 582 -15.15 -25.26 28.27
CA ASN A 582 -14.16 -25.27 29.34
C ASN A 582 -13.45 -26.63 29.39
N ASN A 583 -12.28 -26.67 30.02
CA ASN A 583 -11.46 -27.88 30.15
C ASN A 583 -11.66 -28.61 31.49
N SER A 584 -12.78 -28.41 32.18
CA SER A 584 -13.06 -29.03 33.48
C SER A 584 -12.93 -30.56 33.41
N GLY A 585 -12.15 -31.12 34.33
CA GLY A 585 -12.07 -32.55 34.62
C GLY A 585 -12.97 -32.98 35.79
N GLY A 586 -13.56 -32.02 36.49
CA GLY A 586 -14.40 -32.21 37.67
C GLY A 586 -13.62 -32.15 38.99
N LEU A 587 -14.33 -31.82 40.07
CA LEU A 587 -13.75 -31.67 41.40
C LEU A 587 -13.31 -33.02 41.97
N SER A 588 -12.07 -33.07 42.46
CA SER A 588 -11.40 -34.32 42.86
C SER A 588 -11.53 -34.68 44.35
N ALA A 589 -12.12 -33.83 45.19
CA ALA A 589 -12.21 -34.02 46.65
C ALA A 589 -13.62 -33.76 47.22
N LEU A 590 -13.96 -34.48 48.31
CA LEU A 590 -15.07 -34.18 49.23
C LEU A 590 -14.56 -33.35 50.42
N CYS A 591 -15.46 -32.86 51.28
CA CYS A 591 -15.12 -32.13 52.51
C CYS A 591 -14.04 -32.83 53.35
N GLY A 592 -13.14 -32.05 53.94
CA GLY A 592 -12.03 -32.51 54.79
C GLY A 592 -10.62 -32.29 54.23
N GLY A 593 -10.50 -31.89 52.95
CA GLY A 593 -9.27 -31.37 52.35
C GLY A 593 -9.66 -30.48 51.18
N THR A 594 -9.60 -29.16 51.35
CA THR A 594 -9.98 -28.12 50.37
C THR A 594 -9.90 -28.62 48.92
N GLY A 595 -11.06 -28.83 48.29
CA GLY A 595 -11.17 -29.29 46.92
C GLY A 595 -11.11 -28.10 45.99
N SER A 596 -10.12 -28.05 45.10
CA SER A 596 -9.99 -26.95 44.14
C SER A 596 -9.78 -27.47 42.74
N GLU A 597 -10.34 -26.78 41.76
CA GLU A 597 -10.08 -27.03 40.35
C GLU A 597 -9.86 -25.72 39.62
N THR A 598 -8.77 -25.67 38.86
CA THR A 598 -8.47 -24.58 37.95
C THR A 598 -8.99 -24.95 36.57
N VAL A 599 -9.85 -24.10 36.02
CA VAL A 599 -10.55 -24.31 34.76
C VAL A 599 -10.24 -23.16 33.80
N ILE A 600 -9.89 -23.51 32.58
CA ILE A 600 -9.76 -22.60 31.45
C ILE A 600 -11.10 -22.60 30.71
N PHE A 601 -11.77 -21.45 30.71
CA PHE A 601 -12.93 -21.21 29.88
C PHE A 601 -12.50 -20.62 28.55
N THR A 602 -13.12 -21.09 27.47
CA THR A 602 -12.90 -20.62 26.10
C THR A 602 -14.22 -20.12 25.53
N LEU A 603 -14.25 -18.85 25.11
CA LEU A 603 -15.32 -18.28 24.30
C LEU A 603 -14.82 -18.21 22.86
N SER A 604 -15.49 -18.92 21.96
CA SER A 604 -15.16 -18.96 20.53
C SER A 604 -16.29 -18.41 19.67
N ASP A 605 -15.94 -17.89 18.49
CA ASP A 605 -16.88 -17.45 17.47
C ASP A 605 -16.97 -18.41 16.27
N GLY A 606 -17.90 -18.14 15.35
CA GLY A 606 -18.08 -18.96 14.13
C GLY A 606 -16.97 -18.79 13.09
N CYS A 607 -16.08 -17.82 13.27
CA CYS A 607 -14.95 -17.52 12.40
C CYS A 607 -13.62 -18.16 12.88
N GLY A 608 -13.66 -18.93 13.98
CA GLY A 608 -12.51 -19.65 14.52
C GLY A 608 -11.65 -18.82 15.48
N ASN A 609 -12.14 -17.68 15.96
CA ASN A 609 -11.46 -16.89 16.97
C ASN A 609 -11.91 -17.32 18.35
N GLU A 610 -11.01 -17.19 19.32
CA GLU A 610 -11.30 -17.53 20.70
C GLU A 610 -10.56 -16.62 21.68
N ILE A 611 -11.18 -16.39 22.83
CA ILE A 611 -10.54 -15.83 24.01
C ILE A 611 -10.64 -16.84 25.15
N THR A 612 -9.60 -16.90 25.98
CA THR A 612 -9.55 -17.83 27.11
C THR A 612 -9.35 -17.09 28.43
N LYS A 613 -9.90 -17.64 29.51
CA LYS A 613 -9.64 -17.16 30.87
C LYS A 613 -9.48 -18.35 31.82
N GLU A 614 -8.38 -18.36 32.56
CA GLU A 614 -8.13 -19.32 33.63
C GLU A 614 -8.66 -18.77 34.96
N VAL A 615 -9.47 -19.57 35.65
CA VAL A 615 -10.05 -19.25 36.96
C VAL A 615 -10.17 -20.50 37.82
N THR A 616 -10.27 -20.32 39.13
CA THR A 616 -10.27 -21.41 40.10
C THR A 616 -11.56 -21.44 40.90
N PHE A 617 -12.15 -22.63 41.01
CA PHE A 617 -13.21 -22.92 41.96
C PHE A 617 -12.63 -23.63 43.18
N THR A 618 -12.98 -23.17 44.38
CA THR A 618 -12.48 -23.73 45.64
C THR A 618 -13.63 -24.05 46.60
N ILE A 619 -13.60 -25.25 47.17
CA ILE A 619 -14.44 -25.65 48.29
C ILE A 619 -13.62 -25.50 49.56
N GLU A 620 -14.08 -24.66 50.48
CA GLU A 620 -13.49 -24.49 51.81
C GLU A 620 -14.32 -25.22 52.87
N ASP A 621 -13.63 -25.83 53.83
CA ASP A 621 -14.20 -26.48 55.00
C ASP A 621 -13.74 -25.67 56.22
N THR A 622 -14.60 -24.74 56.67
CA THR A 622 -14.28 -23.77 57.73
C THR A 622 -14.51 -24.27 59.15
#